data_AF-A0A2N3CJN0-F1
#
_entry.id   AF-A0A2N3CJN0-F1
#
_cell.length_a   1.000
_cell.length_b   1.000
_cell.length_c   1.000
_cell.angle_alpha   90.00
_cell.angle_beta   90.00
_cell.angle_gamma   90.00
#
_symmetry.space_group_name_H-M   'P 1'
#
loop_
_entity.id
_entity.type
_entity.pdbx_description
1 polymer ?
#
loop_
_entity_poly.entity_id
_entity_poly.type
_entity_poly.pdbx_seq_one_letter_code
_entity_poly.pdbx_strand_id
1 'polypeptide(L)'
;AGLARPGLWGQIDGGWNARDVEYNPDTSHCVHFTTIHKQPWRPVPGQYVYQANPTGDLWPAMEREADAAGFFVFDDTRPSPRHAEARAAFEAAPETAPGPARTRLAEVRGLLDAAGRGQVAYLGHAGDESLRATLEPGALTRLAPADLRLEVARGEISDAVICDGYLSALPDWDATWTLEALFRRAGKVLSVLVDLRGDVERGLHRRDPLWWYQQMAAAAVRHPGVHWQLLVFRGARLARQWQGGAALHEVPKVWVLDHYKTGHHTQARDLAGALGWPFETVALPKKPAGAAAALIRARITGSVPGFLPQARAWPDMVIGSGWLGGHVARFIGRASGGRTRVVTLGRRGGPAEEAEDVSIACRHYRLVHHPRRIETLLPTNRGVIADLANAPATPGKGAKRRLVALVGGASRSHAFGPATAEKLAAQLRALADPVEAEIFVVTSRRTGAEAERALRASLGGTDVVFHAYSENPDRAPLLEALRTADAFVVTGESESMLAEAAATGRPVHIFPVPRRRPDPIDRLSAWVERRALTPVINRRGTPKPQEGINYICNRLIERGIVLPPRRVEALHEALIAEGLATGMEGPMRSNARPPRDECAEAAAQLLHLLGWPGPESPAEAERPEPRRAAG
;
A
#
# COMPACT_ATOMS: atom_id res chain seq x y z
N ALA A 1 17.73 48.11 -12.46
CA ALA A 1 17.58 48.94 -13.67
C ALA A 1 16.17 48.84 -14.29
N GLY A 2 15.56 47.66 -14.41
CA GLY A 2 14.21 47.51 -15.01
C GLY A 2 13.04 48.13 -14.22
N LEU A 3 13.08 48.13 -12.89
CA LEU A 3 11.99 48.62 -12.03
C LEU A 3 11.75 50.15 -12.09
N ALA A 4 12.66 50.93 -12.68
CA ALA A 4 12.59 52.39 -12.70
C ALA A 4 11.98 52.96 -14.00
N ARG A 5 11.68 52.13 -15.01
CA ARG A 5 11.05 52.57 -16.26
C ARG A 5 9.52 52.41 -16.15
N PRO A 6 8.73 53.49 -16.28
CA PRO A 6 7.27 53.41 -16.32
C PRO A 6 6.80 52.46 -17.43
N GLY A 7 5.81 51.61 -17.14
CA GLY A 7 5.21 50.70 -18.13
C GLY A 7 5.88 49.34 -18.30
N LEU A 8 6.96 49.02 -17.57
CA LEU A 8 7.60 47.68 -17.61
C LEU A 8 7.05 46.68 -16.58
N TRP A 9 6.06 47.08 -15.78
CA TRP A 9 5.36 46.22 -14.83
C TRP A 9 3.87 46.57 -14.85
N GLY A 10 3.03 45.56 -14.59
CA GLY A 10 1.57 45.67 -14.57
C GLY A 10 0.96 44.60 -13.66
N GLN A 11 -0.35 44.60 -13.51
CA GLN A 11 -1.03 43.52 -12.81
C GLN A 11 -0.94 42.24 -13.65
N ILE A 12 -0.43 41.18 -13.03
CA ILE A 12 -0.51 39.83 -13.59
C ILE A 12 -1.86 39.24 -13.18
N ASP A 13 -2.53 38.58 -14.13
CA ASP A 13 -3.71 37.78 -13.82
C ASP A 13 -3.38 36.76 -12.72
N GLY A 14 -4.27 36.64 -11.74
CA GLY A 14 -4.10 35.76 -10.58
C GLY A 14 -3.93 34.29 -10.99
N GLY A 15 -4.47 33.90 -12.15
CA GLY A 15 -4.30 32.57 -12.73
C GLY A 15 -2.84 32.16 -12.94
N TRP A 16 -1.93 33.10 -13.20
CA TRP A 16 -0.50 32.83 -13.39
C TRP A 16 0.32 32.77 -12.10
N ASN A 17 -0.34 32.92 -10.94
CA ASN A 17 0.31 32.92 -9.63
C ASN A 17 -0.58 32.26 -8.56
N ALA A 18 -1.31 31.20 -8.93
CA ALA A 18 -2.19 30.49 -8.01
C ALA A 18 -1.37 29.66 -7.02
N ARG A 19 -1.68 29.75 -5.72
CA ARG A 19 -1.13 28.81 -4.73
C ARG A 19 -1.87 27.49 -4.77
N ASP A 20 -1.26 26.46 -4.19
CA ASP A 20 -1.85 25.13 -4.04
C ASP A 20 -3.25 25.09 -3.41
N VAL A 21 -3.59 26.06 -2.55
CA VAL A 21 -4.95 26.20 -1.95
C VAL A 21 -5.90 27.12 -2.72
N GLU A 22 -5.38 27.88 -3.69
CA GLU A 22 -6.12 28.86 -4.50
C GLU A 22 -6.40 28.32 -5.92
N TYR A 23 -5.88 27.14 -6.25
CA TYR A 23 -6.05 26.52 -7.55
C TYR A 23 -7.52 26.41 -7.95
N ASN A 24 -7.77 26.82 -9.17
CA ASN A 24 -9.02 26.63 -9.86
C ASN A 24 -8.70 26.09 -11.27
N PRO A 25 -9.22 24.92 -11.65
CA PRO A 25 -8.91 24.31 -12.96
C PRO A 25 -9.33 25.18 -14.16
N ASP A 26 -10.32 26.06 -13.99
CA ASP A 26 -10.85 26.88 -15.08
C ASP A 26 -10.04 28.16 -15.34
N THR A 27 -9.29 28.63 -14.33
CA THR A 27 -8.61 29.94 -14.38
C THR A 27 -7.14 29.91 -14.02
N SER A 28 -6.64 28.82 -13.43
CA SER A 28 -5.23 28.72 -13.03
C SER A 28 -4.37 28.20 -14.18
N HIS A 29 -3.36 28.99 -14.54
CA HIS A 29 -2.36 28.67 -15.57
C HIS A 29 -1.03 28.20 -14.96
N CYS A 30 -0.71 28.65 -13.75
CA CYS A 30 0.50 28.23 -13.04
C CYS A 30 0.20 28.03 -11.54
N VAL A 31 0.58 26.88 -11.01
CA VAL A 31 0.35 26.51 -9.61
C VAL A 31 1.67 26.42 -8.85
N HIS A 32 1.75 27.15 -7.74
CA HIS A 32 2.90 27.14 -6.85
C HIS A 32 2.64 26.24 -5.63
N PHE A 33 3.35 25.12 -5.55
CA PHE A 33 3.39 24.30 -4.33
C PHE A 33 4.28 24.94 -3.27
N THR A 34 3.67 25.74 -2.40
CA THR A 34 4.38 26.60 -1.44
C THR A 34 4.87 25.88 -0.18
N THR A 35 4.19 24.80 0.22
CA THR A 35 4.46 24.13 1.50
C THR A 35 5.24 22.82 1.26
N ILE A 36 6.53 22.80 1.61
CA ILE A 36 7.45 21.68 1.30
C ILE A 36 6.94 20.31 1.76
N HIS A 37 6.32 20.22 2.94
CA HIS A 37 5.78 18.96 3.50
C HIS A 37 4.37 18.60 2.97
N LYS A 38 3.89 19.33 1.98
CA LYS A 38 2.67 19.04 1.20
C LYS A 38 2.97 18.90 -0.30
N GLN A 39 4.25 18.86 -0.69
CA GLN A 39 4.63 18.63 -2.08
C GLN A 39 4.46 17.14 -2.42
N PRO A 40 3.69 16.79 -3.47
CA PRO A 40 3.37 15.40 -3.79
C PRO A 40 4.59 14.55 -4.18
N TRP A 41 5.65 15.16 -4.73
CA TRP A 41 6.90 14.48 -5.11
C TRP A 41 7.88 14.23 -3.95
N ARG A 42 7.54 14.66 -2.73
CA ARG A 42 8.25 14.34 -1.48
C ARG A 42 9.79 14.44 -1.56
N PRO A 43 10.36 15.62 -1.81
CA PRO A 43 11.78 15.76 -2.14
C PRO A 43 12.76 15.32 -1.03
N VAL A 44 12.36 15.40 0.25
CA VAL A 44 13.21 15.03 1.40
C VAL A 44 12.39 14.28 2.47
N PRO A 45 11.96 13.03 2.21
CA PRO A 45 11.07 12.28 3.11
C PRO A 45 11.71 11.95 4.47
N GLY A 46 13.05 11.96 4.54
CA GLY A 46 13.79 11.86 5.80
C GLY A 46 13.68 13.08 6.71
N GLN A 47 13.30 14.26 6.18
CA GLN A 47 13.25 15.52 6.92
C GLN A 47 11.84 15.93 7.33
N TYR A 48 10.82 15.61 6.54
CA TYR A 48 9.42 15.95 6.82
C TYR A 48 8.51 14.74 6.83
N VAL A 49 7.37 14.87 7.51
CA VAL A 49 6.25 13.93 7.39
C VAL A 49 5.25 14.54 6.41
N TYR A 50 5.11 13.93 5.24
CA TYR A 50 4.30 14.51 4.18
C TYR A 50 2.81 14.37 4.45
N GLN A 51 2.06 15.43 4.14
CA GLN A 51 0.62 15.52 4.33
C GLN A 51 -0.09 15.67 2.98
N ALA A 52 -1.38 15.35 2.95
CA ALA A 52 -2.20 15.53 1.78
C ALA A 52 -2.24 17.00 1.35
N ASN A 53 -2.25 17.22 0.04
CA ASN A 53 -2.43 18.52 -0.59
C ASN A 53 -3.73 18.51 -1.40
N PRO A 54 -4.62 19.51 -1.25
CA PRO A 54 -5.86 19.59 -2.04
C PRO A 54 -5.64 19.50 -3.55
N THR A 55 -4.46 19.91 -4.04
CA THR A 55 -4.07 19.87 -5.45
C THR A 55 -2.92 18.90 -5.71
N GLY A 56 -2.71 17.95 -4.80
CA GLY A 56 -1.61 16.99 -4.85
C GLY A 56 -1.60 16.14 -6.12
N ASP A 57 -2.76 15.95 -6.76
CA ASP A 57 -2.90 15.11 -7.96
C ASP A 57 -2.41 15.79 -9.25
N LEU A 58 -2.24 17.12 -9.25
CA LEU A 58 -1.79 17.86 -10.44
C LEU A 58 -0.40 17.42 -10.88
N TRP A 59 0.55 17.34 -9.94
CA TRP A 59 1.93 16.98 -10.28
C TRP A 59 2.04 15.55 -10.82
N PRO A 60 1.54 14.50 -10.15
CA PRO A 60 1.56 13.15 -10.70
C PRO A 60 0.86 13.03 -12.06
N ALA A 61 -0.18 13.82 -12.33
CA ALA A 61 -0.83 13.84 -13.64
C ALA A 61 0.09 14.40 -14.73
N MET A 62 0.72 15.55 -14.47
CA MET A 62 1.69 16.15 -15.40
C MET A 62 2.94 15.29 -15.58
N GLU A 63 3.39 14.63 -14.51
CA GLU A 63 4.51 13.69 -14.55
C GLU A 63 4.20 12.50 -15.47
N ARG A 64 3.00 11.91 -15.35
CA ARG A 64 2.54 10.84 -16.27
C ARG A 64 2.46 11.32 -17.71
N GLU A 65 2.02 12.55 -17.95
CA GLU A 65 1.98 13.13 -19.29
C GLU A 65 3.39 13.31 -19.86
N ALA A 66 4.32 13.85 -19.06
CA ALA A 66 5.72 14.00 -19.43
C ALA A 66 6.41 12.65 -19.69
N ASP A 67 6.13 11.65 -18.86
CA ASP A 67 6.60 10.27 -19.02
C ASP A 67 6.07 9.65 -20.32
N ALA A 68 4.77 9.82 -20.62
CA ALA A 68 4.16 9.34 -21.85
C ALA A 68 4.75 10.02 -23.10
N ALA A 69 5.17 11.29 -22.97
CA ALA A 69 5.89 12.02 -24.01
C ALA A 69 7.38 11.65 -24.10
N GLY A 70 7.91 10.83 -23.19
CA GLY A 70 9.33 10.48 -23.12
C GLY A 70 10.24 11.67 -22.80
N PHE A 71 9.74 12.63 -22.03
CA PHE A 71 10.46 13.87 -21.74
C PHE A 71 11.61 13.65 -20.74
N PHE A 72 12.81 14.08 -21.12
CA PHE A 72 13.96 14.21 -20.22
C PHE A 72 14.56 15.61 -20.33
N VAL A 73 15.08 16.14 -19.22
CA VAL A 73 15.78 17.44 -19.20
C VAL A 73 17.07 17.40 -20.03
N PHE A 74 17.80 16.28 -19.92
CA PHE A 74 18.97 15.92 -20.72
C PHE A 74 18.78 14.50 -21.24
N ASP A 75 19.42 14.19 -22.36
CA ASP A 75 19.31 12.90 -23.05
C ASP A 75 20.66 12.50 -23.67
N ASP A 76 20.71 11.36 -24.37
CA ASP A 76 21.94 10.87 -25.00
C ASP A 76 22.46 11.78 -26.12
N THR A 77 21.60 12.57 -26.77
CA THR A 77 21.96 13.52 -27.83
C THR A 77 22.45 14.86 -27.29
N ARG A 78 21.99 15.22 -26.10
CA ARG A 78 22.30 16.47 -25.39
C ARG A 78 22.47 16.17 -23.90
N PRO A 79 23.58 15.54 -23.51
CA PRO A 79 23.85 15.23 -22.12
C PRO A 79 24.25 16.50 -21.36
N SER A 80 24.29 16.42 -20.02
CA SER A 80 24.69 17.58 -19.22
C SER A 80 26.18 17.95 -19.44
N PRO A 81 26.60 19.20 -19.15
CA PRO A 81 27.98 19.65 -19.36
C PRO A 81 29.06 18.79 -18.68
N ARG A 82 28.71 18.10 -17.58
CA ARG A 82 29.65 17.27 -16.80
C ARG A 82 29.61 15.79 -17.17
N HIS A 83 28.72 15.38 -18.08
CA HIS A 83 28.60 14.00 -18.50
C HIS A 83 29.88 13.47 -19.15
N ALA A 84 30.49 14.25 -20.05
CA ALA A 84 31.70 13.85 -20.77
C ALA A 84 32.89 13.60 -19.83
N GLU A 85 33.06 14.44 -18.81
CA GLU A 85 34.06 14.28 -17.75
C GLU A 85 33.83 12.98 -16.97
N ALA A 86 32.58 12.73 -16.54
CA ALA A 86 32.22 11.52 -15.81
C ALA A 86 32.43 10.25 -16.65
N ARG A 87 32.08 10.28 -17.93
CA ARG A 87 32.30 9.17 -18.87
C ARG A 87 33.78 8.86 -19.04
N ALA A 88 34.59 9.89 -19.33
CA ALA A 88 36.04 9.71 -19.52
C ALA A 88 36.72 9.18 -18.25
N ALA A 89 36.31 9.67 -17.06
CA ALA A 89 36.83 9.17 -15.79
C ALA A 89 36.46 7.69 -15.55
N PHE A 90 35.27 7.26 -15.96
CA PHE A 90 34.87 5.86 -15.89
C PHE A 90 35.69 5.00 -16.87
N GLU A 91 35.83 5.42 -18.12
CA GLU A 91 36.58 4.66 -19.13
C GLU A 91 38.07 4.55 -18.82
N ALA A 92 38.64 5.54 -18.12
CA ALA A 92 40.05 5.53 -17.71
C ALA A 92 40.35 4.71 -16.44
N ALA A 93 39.31 4.26 -15.71
CA ALA A 93 39.51 3.51 -14.46
C ALA A 93 40.02 2.08 -14.75
N PRO A 94 41.01 1.57 -13.99
CA PRO A 94 41.61 0.27 -14.26
C PRO A 94 40.62 -0.88 -14.02
N GLU A 95 40.67 -1.92 -14.86
CA GLU A 95 39.83 -3.13 -14.71
C GLU A 95 40.06 -3.90 -13.40
N THR A 96 41.20 -3.65 -12.75
CA THR A 96 41.56 -4.20 -11.44
C THR A 96 40.97 -3.44 -10.27
N ALA A 97 40.31 -2.30 -10.52
CA ALA A 97 39.62 -1.53 -9.49
C ALA A 97 38.62 -2.45 -8.75
N PRO A 98 38.60 -2.44 -7.41
CA PRO A 98 37.63 -3.23 -6.65
C PRO A 98 36.22 -2.67 -6.91
N GLY A 99 35.52 -3.26 -7.89
CA GLY A 99 34.11 -3.03 -8.15
C GLY A 99 33.23 -3.81 -7.15
N PRO A 100 32.05 -3.29 -6.78
CA PRO A 100 31.05 -4.03 -5.99
C PRO A 100 30.77 -5.44 -6.52
N ALA A 101 30.76 -5.64 -7.86
CA ALA A 101 30.48 -6.92 -8.49
C ALA A 101 31.49 -8.03 -8.18
N ARG A 102 32.78 -7.72 -7.97
CA ARG A 102 33.81 -8.72 -7.61
C ARG A 102 33.48 -9.51 -6.35
N THR A 103 32.63 -8.96 -5.49
CA THR A 103 32.39 -9.49 -4.14
C THR A 103 31.10 -10.31 -4.00
N ARG A 104 30.13 -10.24 -4.94
CA ARG A 104 28.81 -10.89 -4.76
C ARG A 104 28.09 -11.37 -6.04
N LEU A 105 28.78 -12.14 -6.87
CA LEU A 105 28.16 -12.93 -7.95
C LEU A 105 26.98 -13.80 -7.50
N ALA A 106 26.96 -14.26 -6.24
CA ALA A 106 25.87 -15.06 -5.71
C ALA A 106 24.51 -14.34 -5.71
N GLU A 107 24.49 -13.02 -5.48
CA GLU A 107 23.24 -12.22 -5.47
C GLU A 107 22.71 -11.98 -6.88
N VAL A 108 23.62 -11.79 -7.84
CA VAL A 108 23.31 -11.63 -9.26
C VAL A 108 22.92 -12.98 -9.90
N ARG A 109 23.56 -14.07 -9.46
CA ARG A 109 23.33 -15.43 -9.99
C ARG A 109 21.89 -15.89 -9.82
N GLY A 110 21.27 -15.63 -8.66
CA GLY A 110 19.86 -16.00 -8.45
C GLY A 110 18.90 -15.30 -9.42
N LEU A 111 19.24 -14.08 -9.85
CA LEU A 111 18.47 -13.37 -10.88
C LEU A 111 18.76 -13.89 -12.28
N LEU A 112 20.02 -14.19 -12.59
CA LEU A 112 20.40 -14.80 -13.87
C LEU A 112 19.76 -16.17 -14.05
N ASP A 113 19.64 -16.95 -12.97
CA ASP A 113 18.91 -18.21 -12.94
C ASP A 113 17.41 -17.98 -13.26
N ALA A 114 16.78 -16.99 -12.63
CA ALA A 114 15.39 -16.63 -12.89
C ALA A 114 15.15 -16.09 -14.31
N ALA A 115 16.14 -15.41 -14.91
CA ALA A 115 16.11 -14.96 -16.30
C ALA A 115 16.31 -16.10 -17.33
N GLY A 116 16.60 -17.32 -16.86
CA GLY A 116 16.88 -18.48 -17.71
C GLY A 116 18.29 -18.52 -18.29
N ARG A 117 19.24 -17.76 -17.72
CA ARG A 117 20.65 -17.67 -18.17
C ARG A 117 20.82 -17.36 -19.66
N GLY A 118 19.94 -16.51 -20.20
CA GLY A 118 19.99 -16.03 -21.58
C GLY A 118 21.13 -15.03 -21.83
N GLN A 119 20.96 -14.17 -22.83
CA GLN A 119 21.95 -13.16 -23.19
C GLN A 119 22.10 -12.13 -22.06
N VAL A 120 23.34 -11.86 -21.66
CA VAL A 120 23.67 -10.93 -20.58
C VAL A 120 24.50 -9.78 -21.14
N ALA A 121 24.05 -8.56 -20.91
CA ALA A 121 24.84 -7.36 -21.16
C ALA A 121 25.43 -6.83 -19.84
N TYR A 122 26.74 -6.56 -19.84
CA TYR A 122 27.46 -6.08 -18.65
C TYR A 122 28.16 -4.75 -18.92
N LEU A 123 27.86 -3.75 -18.09
CA LEU A 123 28.55 -2.47 -18.02
C LEU A 123 29.20 -2.33 -16.65
N GLY A 124 30.52 -2.29 -16.58
CA GLY A 124 31.23 -2.14 -15.31
C GLY A 124 32.75 -2.18 -15.42
N HIS A 125 33.41 -1.83 -14.31
CA HIS A 125 34.88 -1.84 -14.21
C HIS A 125 35.45 -3.22 -13.88
N ALA A 126 34.70 -4.06 -13.16
CA ALA A 126 35.23 -5.33 -12.70
C ALA A 126 35.51 -6.27 -13.88
N GLY A 127 36.62 -7.00 -13.81
CA GLY A 127 36.89 -8.10 -14.75
C GLY A 127 35.70 -9.06 -14.84
N ASP A 128 35.32 -9.40 -16.07
CA ASP A 128 34.11 -10.16 -16.36
C ASP A 128 34.30 -11.69 -16.29
N GLU A 129 35.53 -12.15 -16.03
CA GLU A 129 35.92 -13.56 -15.97
C GLU A 129 35.02 -14.40 -15.05
N SER A 130 34.66 -13.83 -13.90
CA SER A 130 33.80 -14.49 -12.91
C SER A 130 32.32 -14.57 -13.35
N LEU A 131 31.85 -13.59 -14.11
CA LEU A 131 30.53 -13.64 -14.79
C LEU A 131 30.56 -14.65 -15.94
N ARG A 132 31.61 -14.63 -16.77
CA ARG A 132 31.83 -15.60 -17.85
C ARG A 132 31.85 -17.04 -17.33
N ALA A 133 32.46 -17.28 -16.17
CA ALA A 133 32.47 -18.60 -15.54
C ALA A 133 31.08 -19.10 -15.07
N THR A 134 30.10 -18.19 -14.94
CA THR A 134 28.74 -18.53 -14.48
C THR A 134 27.77 -18.70 -15.66
N LEU A 135 28.15 -18.25 -16.85
CA LEU A 135 27.32 -18.18 -18.05
C LEU A 135 27.83 -19.13 -19.13
N GLU A 136 26.96 -19.47 -20.08
CA GLU A 136 27.37 -20.24 -21.26
C GLU A 136 28.37 -19.45 -22.13
N PRO A 137 29.30 -20.13 -22.83
CA PRO A 137 30.22 -19.47 -23.74
C PRO A 137 29.48 -18.59 -24.76
N GLY A 138 29.89 -17.31 -24.85
CA GLY A 138 29.27 -16.35 -25.78
C GLY A 138 27.97 -15.71 -25.30
N ALA A 139 27.46 -16.04 -24.11
CA ALA A 139 26.26 -15.42 -23.55
C ALA A 139 26.49 -14.04 -22.92
N LEU A 140 27.75 -13.61 -22.77
CA LEU A 140 28.11 -12.32 -22.17
C LEU A 140 28.60 -11.31 -23.20
N THR A 141 27.88 -10.20 -23.30
CA THR A 141 28.25 -9.02 -24.09
C THR A 141 28.70 -7.89 -23.17
N ARG A 142 29.85 -7.28 -23.45
CA ARG A 142 30.35 -6.13 -22.68
C ARG A 142 29.87 -4.84 -23.32
N LEU A 143 29.27 -3.97 -22.53
CA LEU A 143 28.81 -2.65 -22.93
C LEU A 143 29.85 -1.59 -22.55
N ALA A 144 30.01 -0.59 -23.42
CA ALA A 144 30.66 0.67 -23.14
C ALA A 144 29.62 1.75 -22.80
N PRO A 145 30.01 2.81 -22.08
CA PRO A 145 29.13 3.97 -21.86
C PRO A 145 28.50 4.55 -23.13
N ALA A 146 29.24 4.55 -24.24
CA ALA A 146 28.77 5.05 -25.53
C ALA A 146 27.61 4.21 -26.13
N ASP A 147 27.40 2.98 -25.66
CA ASP A 147 26.28 2.15 -26.10
C ASP A 147 24.95 2.57 -25.44
N LEU A 148 24.98 3.37 -24.39
CA LEU A 148 23.76 3.79 -23.68
C LEU A 148 23.09 4.94 -24.43
N ARG A 149 22.01 4.59 -25.12
CA ARG A 149 21.15 5.50 -25.89
C ARG A 149 19.69 5.20 -25.59
N LEU A 150 18.82 6.20 -25.66
CA LEU A 150 17.39 6.00 -25.44
C LEU A 150 16.76 5.16 -26.56
N GLU A 151 17.25 5.28 -27.80
CA GLU A 151 16.80 4.43 -28.91
C GLU A 151 17.54 3.08 -28.91
N VAL A 152 16.83 2.00 -28.57
CA VAL A 152 17.42 0.65 -28.51
C VAL A 152 16.75 -0.24 -29.56
N ALA A 153 17.55 -0.82 -30.46
CA ALA A 153 17.04 -1.75 -31.46
C ALA A 153 16.70 -3.11 -30.82
N ARG A 154 15.72 -3.85 -31.35
CA ARG A 154 15.31 -5.16 -30.79
C ARG A 154 16.47 -6.15 -30.62
N GLY A 155 17.45 -6.14 -31.53
CA GLY A 155 18.63 -7.02 -31.46
C GLY A 155 19.65 -6.63 -30.40
N GLU A 156 19.48 -5.48 -29.74
CA GLU A 156 20.37 -4.98 -28.68
C GLU A 156 19.80 -5.21 -27.27
N ILE A 157 18.59 -5.77 -27.20
CA ILE A 157 17.93 -6.15 -25.95
C ILE A 157 18.54 -7.47 -25.48
N SER A 158 18.96 -7.51 -24.22
CA SER A 158 19.49 -8.70 -23.56
C SER A 158 18.50 -9.22 -22.53
N ASP A 159 18.47 -10.53 -22.27
CA ASP A 159 17.63 -11.10 -21.22
C ASP A 159 17.93 -10.46 -19.85
N ALA A 160 19.21 -10.23 -19.57
CA ALA A 160 19.67 -9.55 -18.36
C ALA A 160 20.66 -8.42 -18.68
N VAL A 161 20.54 -7.30 -17.96
CA VAL A 161 21.49 -6.20 -17.97
C VAL A 161 22.04 -6.01 -16.56
N ILE A 162 23.37 -5.89 -16.45
CA ILE A 162 24.06 -5.63 -15.19
C ILE A 162 24.86 -4.34 -15.35
N CYS A 163 24.58 -3.34 -14.52
CA CYS A 163 25.33 -2.09 -14.46
C CYS A 163 26.03 -1.96 -13.10
N ASP A 164 27.35 -1.91 -13.11
CA ASP A 164 28.19 -1.78 -11.92
C ASP A 164 28.97 -0.46 -11.93
N GLY A 165 28.58 0.44 -11.03
CA GLY A 165 29.34 1.66 -10.72
C GLY A 165 29.15 2.84 -11.68
N TYR A 166 28.84 2.62 -12.98
CA TYR A 166 28.77 3.72 -13.95
C TYR A 166 27.77 4.82 -13.57
N LEU A 167 26.56 4.44 -13.19
CA LEU A 167 25.53 5.38 -12.74
C LEU A 167 26.00 6.24 -11.55
N SER A 168 26.84 5.70 -10.66
CA SER A 168 27.37 6.43 -9.50
C SER A 168 28.37 7.55 -9.90
N ALA A 169 28.92 7.48 -11.11
CA ALA A 169 29.84 8.50 -11.62
C ALA A 169 29.13 9.67 -12.31
N LEU A 170 27.90 9.47 -12.78
CA LEU A 170 27.16 10.44 -13.60
C LEU A 170 26.54 11.58 -12.77
N PRO A 171 26.34 12.78 -13.35
CA PRO A 171 25.47 13.83 -12.79
C PRO A 171 24.01 13.39 -12.59
N ASP A 172 23.25 14.08 -11.72
CA ASP A 172 21.91 13.63 -11.27
C ASP A 172 20.97 13.41 -12.46
N TRP A 173 20.96 14.37 -13.39
CA TRP A 173 20.10 14.34 -14.56
C TRP A 173 20.58 13.36 -15.64
N ASP A 174 21.87 13.02 -15.68
CA ASP A 174 22.35 12.05 -16.65
C ASP A 174 22.11 10.62 -16.19
N ALA A 175 22.18 10.39 -14.87
CA ALA A 175 21.87 9.10 -14.28
C ALA A 175 20.42 8.64 -14.58
N THR A 176 19.47 9.57 -14.71
CA THR A 176 18.05 9.21 -14.96
C THR A 176 17.80 8.73 -16.39
N TRP A 177 18.28 9.43 -17.41
CA TRP A 177 18.14 8.97 -18.80
C TRP A 177 19.03 7.75 -19.08
N THR A 178 20.19 7.66 -18.42
CA THR A 178 21.06 6.48 -18.53
C THR A 178 20.40 5.25 -17.93
N LEU A 179 19.72 5.41 -16.78
CA LEU A 179 18.94 4.34 -16.17
C LEU A 179 17.79 3.91 -17.08
N GLU A 180 17.08 4.85 -17.72
CA GLU A 180 16.08 4.53 -18.74
C GLU A 180 16.68 3.71 -19.91
N ALA A 181 17.86 4.10 -20.43
CA ALA A 181 18.54 3.36 -21.47
C ALA A 181 18.90 1.92 -21.04
N LEU A 182 19.29 1.72 -19.78
CA LEU A 182 19.54 0.39 -19.21
C LEU A 182 18.27 -0.44 -19.13
N PHE A 183 17.15 0.15 -18.70
CA PHE A 183 15.85 -0.53 -18.69
C PHE A 183 15.40 -0.92 -20.10
N ARG A 184 15.53 -0.03 -21.09
CA ARG A 184 15.19 -0.32 -22.50
C ARG A 184 16.02 -1.45 -23.11
N ARG A 185 17.23 -1.69 -22.60
CA ARG A 185 18.11 -2.81 -22.99
C ARG A 185 17.81 -4.11 -22.23
N ALA A 186 17.08 -4.03 -21.11
CA ALA A 186 16.75 -5.18 -20.27
C ALA A 186 15.43 -5.81 -20.72
N GLY A 187 15.47 -7.05 -21.19
CA GLY A 187 14.28 -7.81 -21.59
C GLY A 187 13.53 -8.42 -20.40
N LYS A 188 14.26 -8.93 -19.39
CA LYS A 188 13.67 -9.58 -18.21
C LYS A 188 14.24 -9.06 -16.91
N VAL A 189 15.55 -8.84 -16.83
CA VAL A 189 16.22 -8.51 -15.57
C VAL A 189 17.17 -7.31 -15.73
N LEU A 190 17.12 -6.39 -14.78
CA LEU A 190 18.11 -5.33 -14.61
C LEU A 190 18.72 -5.37 -13.19
N SER A 191 20.03 -5.51 -13.07
CA SER A 191 20.74 -5.39 -11.79
C SER A 191 21.63 -4.15 -11.80
N VAL A 192 21.38 -3.23 -10.86
CA VAL A 192 22.12 -1.98 -10.71
C VAL A 192 22.86 -1.97 -9.38
N LEU A 193 24.17 -1.77 -9.45
CA LEU A 193 25.05 -1.66 -8.30
C LEU A 193 25.59 -0.24 -8.23
N VAL A 194 25.39 0.42 -7.10
CA VAL A 194 25.83 1.80 -6.85
C VAL A 194 26.65 1.89 -5.57
N ASP A 195 27.69 2.71 -5.58
CA ASP A 195 28.57 2.93 -4.43
C ASP A 195 28.56 4.40 -4.01
N LEU A 196 28.17 4.65 -2.76
CA LEU A 196 28.02 5.99 -2.21
C LEU A 196 29.36 6.66 -1.84
N ARG A 197 30.51 5.98 -1.95
CA ARG A 197 31.82 6.60 -1.65
C ARG A 197 32.11 7.82 -2.53
N GLY A 198 31.78 7.73 -3.82
CA GLY A 198 32.09 8.77 -4.81
C GLY A 198 31.31 10.08 -4.61
N ASP A 199 30.23 10.08 -3.82
CA ASP A 199 29.43 11.27 -3.51
C ASP A 199 30.07 12.14 -2.42
N VAL A 200 30.78 11.51 -1.48
CA VAL A 200 31.44 12.20 -0.36
C VAL A 200 32.68 12.97 -0.83
N GLU A 201 33.47 12.39 -1.72
CA GLU A 201 34.71 13.00 -2.23
C GLU A 201 34.44 14.14 -3.22
N ARG A 202 33.29 14.14 -3.91
CA ARG A 202 32.92 15.16 -4.91
C ARG A 202 32.13 16.34 -4.32
N GLY A 203 31.93 16.40 -3.01
CA GLY A 203 31.13 17.44 -2.34
C GLY A 203 29.64 17.40 -2.69
N LEU A 204 29.15 16.29 -3.26
CA LEU A 204 27.76 16.10 -3.66
C LEU A 204 27.02 15.39 -2.51
N HIS A 205 26.63 16.13 -1.49
CA HIS A 205 25.83 15.61 -0.35
C HIS A 205 24.40 15.13 -0.72
N ARG A 206 24.10 14.78 -1.96
CA ARG A 206 22.71 14.70 -2.47
C ARG A 206 22.11 13.31 -2.54
N ARG A 207 22.87 12.25 -2.83
CA ARG A 207 22.30 10.93 -3.11
C ARG A 207 22.40 10.01 -1.91
N ASP A 208 21.26 9.69 -1.32
CA ASP A 208 21.15 8.65 -0.32
C ASP A 208 20.63 7.34 -0.96
N PRO A 209 20.61 6.20 -0.25
CA PRO A 209 20.06 4.96 -0.78
C PRO A 209 18.62 5.09 -1.29
N LEU A 210 17.81 5.96 -0.67
CA LEU A 210 16.40 6.12 -1.02
C LEU A 210 16.24 6.85 -2.35
N TRP A 211 17.08 7.86 -2.63
CA TRP A 211 17.09 8.53 -3.93
C TRP A 211 17.28 7.54 -5.08
N TRP A 212 18.25 6.63 -4.96
CA TRP A 212 18.48 5.58 -5.96
C TRP A 212 17.27 4.66 -6.13
N TYR A 213 16.67 4.24 -5.02
CA TYR A 213 15.45 3.45 -5.07
C TYR A 213 14.31 4.20 -5.78
N GLN A 214 14.15 5.50 -5.54
CA GLN A 214 13.14 6.33 -6.21
C GLN A 214 13.39 6.44 -7.71
N GLN A 215 14.66 6.59 -8.15
CA GLN A 215 15.00 6.58 -9.58
C GLN A 215 14.68 5.22 -10.23
N MET A 216 15.04 4.12 -9.57
CA MET A 216 14.72 2.75 -10.04
C MET A 216 13.21 2.54 -10.14
N ALA A 217 12.46 2.93 -9.11
CA ALA A 217 11.01 2.77 -9.08
C ALA A 217 10.31 3.61 -10.16
N ALA A 218 10.74 4.87 -10.35
CA ALA A 218 10.20 5.74 -11.39
C ALA A 218 10.46 5.19 -12.79
N ALA A 219 11.68 4.73 -13.07
CA ALA A 219 11.99 4.11 -14.36
C ALA A 219 11.21 2.82 -14.60
N ALA A 220 11.10 1.96 -13.59
CA ALA A 220 10.42 0.67 -13.71
C ALA A 220 8.93 0.76 -14.08
N VAL A 221 8.25 1.87 -13.77
CA VAL A 221 6.84 2.08 -14.18
C VAL A 221 6.68 2.00 -15.69
N ARG A 222 7.67 2.47 -16.46
CA ARG A 222 7.69 2.42 -17.93
C ARG A 222 8.10 1.05 -18.49
N HIS A 223 8.58 0.15 -17.63
CA HIS A 223 9.15 -1.16 -18.00
C HIS A 223 8.53 -2.29 -17.16
N PRO A 224 7.20 -2.50 -17.21
CA PRO A 224 6.50 -3.44 -16.33
C PRO A 224 6.92 -4.91 -16.51
N GLY A 225 7.52 -5.26 -17.65
CA GLY A 225 8.05 -6.60 -17.93
C GLY A 225 9.43 -6.89 -17.33
N VAL A 226 10.10 -5.89 -16.74
CA VAL A 226 11.47 -6.03 -16.23
C VAL A 226 11.45 -6.16 -14.71
N HIS A 227 12.02 -7.25 -14.21
CA HIS A 227 12.41 -7.36 -12.80
C HIS A 227 13.71 -6.60 -12.56
N TRP A 228 13.76 -5.76 -11.54
CA TRP A 228 14.99 -5.04 -11.22
C TRP A 228 15.48 -5.30 -9.80
N GLN A 229 16.80 -5.19 -9.63
CA GLN A 229 17.50 -5.20 -8.36
C GLN A 229 18.39 -3.97 -8.24
N LEU A 230 18.36 -3.36 -7.07
CA LEU A 230 19.25 -2.27 -6.68
C LEU A 230 20.08 -2.71 -5.48
N LEU A 231 21.40 -2.68 -5.62
CA LEU A 231 22.36 -2.93 -4.55
C LEU A 231 23.13 -1.64 -4.26
N VAL A 232 22.93 -1.10 -3.06
CA VAL A 232 23.58 0.15 -2.62
C VAL A 232 24.68 -0.16 -1.63
N PHE A 233 25.90 0.22 -1.99
CA PHE A 233 27.11 -0.01 -1.22
C PHE A 233 27.63 1.26 -0.55
N ARG A 234 28.34 1.05 0.56
CA ARG A 234 29.22 2.04 1.19
C ARG A 234 30.59 1.38 1.33
N GLY A 235 31.42 1.51 0.31
CA GLY A 235 32.62 0.69 0.20
C GLY A 235 32.30 -0.78 0.03
N ALA A 236 33.02 -1.66 0.71
CA ALA A 236 32.78 -3.11 0.63
C ALA A 236 31.48 -3.56 1.33
N ARG A 237 30.80 -2.68 2.08
CA ARG A 237 29.60 -3.02 2.84
C ARG A 237 28.35 -2.75 2.02
N LEU A 238 27.53 -3.78 1.83
CA LEU A 238 26.14 -3.63 1.36
C LEU A 238 25.35 -2.84 2.41
N ALA A 239 24.92 -1.63 2.04
CA ALA A 239 24.17 -0.72 2.91
C ALA A 239 22.66 -0.99 2.83
N ARG A 240 22.16 -1.17 1.61
CA ARG A 240 20.74 -1.47 1.30
C ARG A 240 20.64 -2.30 0.04
N GLN A 241 19.58 -3.10 -0.05
CA GLN A 241 19.19 -3.84 -1.23
C GLN A 241 17.68 -3.72 -1.41
N TRP A 242 17.26 -3.51 -2.65
CA TRP A 242 15.85 -3.57 -3.05
C TRP A 242 15.69 -4.35 -4.35
N GLN A 243 14.49 -4.82 -4.56
CA GLN A 243 14.05 -5.36 -5.84
C GLN A 243 12.70 -4.74 -6.19
N GLY A 244 12.28 -4.81 -7.45
CA GLY A 244 11.00 -4.27 -7.93
C GLY A 244 10.66 -4.74 -9.34
N GLY A 245 9.57 -4.19 -9.89
CA GLY A 245 9.09 -4.54 -11.23
C GLY A 245 8.48 -5.93 -11.28
N ALA A 246 8.59 -6.59 -12.43
CA ALA A 246 7.97 -7.87 -12.72
C ALA A 246 8.28 -8.94 -11.64
N ALA A 247 7.33 -9.87 -11.45
CA ALA A 247 7.56 -11.05 -10.63
C ALA A 247 8.65 -11.94 -11.26
N LEU A 248 9.54 -12.51 -10.43
CA LEU A 248 10.58 -13.44 -10.90
C LEU A 248 10.02 -14.79 -11.35
N HIS A 249 8.88 -15.17 -10.78
CA HIS A 249 8.19 -16.42 -11.07
C HIS A 249 6.84 -16.09 -11.71
N GLU A 250 6.40 -16.90 -12.69
CA GLU A 250 5.09 -16.73 -13.35
C GLU A 250 3.94 -16.71 -12.34
N VAL A 251 4.02 -17.55 -11.29
CA VAL A 251 3.07 -17.56 -10.18
C VAL A 251 3.84 -17.22 -8.88
N PRO A 252 3.60 -16.04 -8.28
CA PRO A 252 4.27 -15.64 -7.04
C PRO A 252 3.96 -16.58 -5.88
N LYS A 253 4.99 -16.95 -5.10
CA LYS A 253 4.82 -17.64 -3.83
C LYS A 253 4.34 -16.68 -2.76
N VAL A 254 3.10 -16.84 -2.30
CA VAL A 254 2.49 -15.99 -1.28
C VAL A 254 2.42 -16.69 0.08
N TRP A 255 2.85 -16.00 1.13
CA TRP A 255 2.63 -16.40 2.51
C TRP A 255 1.60 -15.51 3.21
N VAL A 256 0.63 -16.12 3.86
CA VAL A 256 -0.38 -15.44 4.68
C VAL A 256 -0.09 -15.72 6.15
N LEU A 257 0.18 -14.68 6.93
CA LEU A 257 0.44 -14.80 8.35
C LEU A 257 -0.87 -14.95 9.13
N ASP A 258 -1.19 -16.18 9.51
CA ASP A 258 -2.45 -16.53 10.13
C ASP A 258 -2.43 -16.24 11.64
N HIS A 259 -3.21 -15.23 12.04
CA HIS A 259 -3.31 -14.80 13.42
C HIS A 259 -4.55 -15.42 14.07
N TYR A 260 -4.45 -15.81 15.35
CA TYR A 260 -5.59 -16.38 16.10
C TYR A 260 -6.84 -15.48 16.22
N LYS A 261 -6.76 -14.21 15.82
CA LYS A 261 -7.87 -13.26 15.88
C LYS A 261 -8.60 -13.31 14.54
N THR A 262 -9.89 -13.67 14.57
CA THR A 262 -10.72 -13.86 13.38
C THR A 262 -10.63 -12.71 12.39
N GLY A 263 -10.87 -11.47 12.83
CA GLY A 263 -10.80 -10.30 11.94
C GLY A 263 -9.44 -10.06 11.29
N HIS A 264 -8.32 -10.52 11.88
CA HIS A 264 -7.01 -10.38 11.25
C HIS A 264 -6.77 -11.47 10.19
N HIS A 265 -7.11 -12.72 10.48
CA HIS A 265 -6.93 -13.79 9.49
C HIS A 265 -7.85 -13.66 8.29
N THR A 266 -9.07 -13.12 8.49
CA THR A 266 -10.06 -12.99 7.41
C THR A 266 -9.56 -11.98 6.41
N GLN A 267 -9.17 -10.77 6.86
CA GLN A 267 -8.58 -9.76 5.98
C GLN A 267 -7.37 -10.26 5.18
N ALA A 268 -6.47 -11.00 5.82
CA ALA A 268 -5.24 -11.46 5.19
C ALA A 268 -5.49 -12.58 4.16
N ARG A 269 -6.37 -13.54 4.48
CA ARG A 269 -6.76 -14.62 3.56
C ARG A 269 -7.61 -14.11 2.42
N ASP A 270 -8.55 -13.21 2.69
CA ASP A 270 -9.46 -12.66 1.69
C ASP A 270 -8.71 -11.81 0.67
N LEU A 271 -7.74 -11.01 1.12
CA LEU A 271 -6.84 -10.31 0.20
C LEU A 271 -6.03 -11.30 -0.64
N ALA A 272 -5.45 -12.34 -0.03
CA ALA A 272 -4.69 -13.35 -0.75
C ALA A 272 -5.56 -14.08 -1.79
N GLY A 273 -6.80 -14.40 -1.45
CA GLY A 273 -7.78 -14.99 -2.36
C GLY A 273 -8.17 -14.05 -3.50
N ALA A 274 -8.32 -12.75 -3.23
CA ALA A 274 -8.59 -11.74 -4.24
C ALA A 274 -7.43 -11.52 -5.23
N LEU A 275 -6.19 -11.83 -4.83
CA LEU A 275 -5.03 -11.84 -5.74
C LEU A 275 -5.05 -13.03 -6.71
N GLY A 276 -5.82 -14.08 -6.44
CA GLY A 276 -5.97 -15.25 -7.32
C GLY A 276 -4.79 -16.23 -7.32
N TRP A 277 -3.75 -16.00 -6.50
CA TRP A 277 -2.58 -16.87 -6.42
C TRP A 277 -2.68 -17.90 -5.29
N PRO A 278 -2.02 -19.08 -5.45
CA PRO A 278 -1.89 -20.02 -4.35
C PRO A 278 -1.08 -19.40 -3.20
N PHE A 279 -1.54 -19.63 -1.97
CA PHE A 279 -0.86 -19.13 -0.78
C PHE A 279 -0.70 -20.19 0.32
N GLU A 280 0.41 -20.13 1.04
CA GLU A 280 0.67 -20.94 2.23
C GLU A 280 0.34 -20.12 3.49
N THR A 281 -0.34 -20.73 4.47
CA THR A 281 -0.63 -20.07 5.74
C THR A 281 0.45 -20.37 6.77
N VAL A 282 1.05 -19.33 7.35
CA VAL A 282 2.04 -19.44 8.42
C VAL A 282 1.38 -19.05 9.74
N ALA A 283 1.15 -20.03 10.61
CA ALA A 283 0.48 -19.82 11.90
C ALA A 283 1.35 -18.97 12.84
N LEU A 284 0.76 -17.90 13.37
CA LEU A 284 1.42 -17.05 14.35
C LEU A 284 1.14 -17.50 15.79
N PRO A 285 2.12 -17.37 16.71
CA PRO A 285 1.91 -17.69 18.12
C PRO A 285 0.78 -16.88 18.76
N LYS A 286 0.00 -17.52 19.62
CA LYS A 286 -1.04 -16.84 20.42
C LYS A 286 -0.47 -15.86 21.45
N LYS A 287 0.81 -16.00 21.83
CA LYS A 287 1.52 -15.17 22.81
C LYS A 287 2.39 -14.11 22.11
N PRO A 288 1.88 -12.88 21.86
CA PRO A 288 2.59 -11.87 21.07
C PRO A 288 3.91 -11.39 21.71
N ALA A 289 4.00 -11.34 23.04
CA ALA A 289 5.21 -10.91 23.73
C ALA A 289 6.40 -11.88 23.51
N GLY A 290 6.12 -13.20 23.58
CA GLY A 290 7.14 -14.22 23.30
C GLY A 290 7.62 -14.19 21.84
N ALA A 291 6.68 -14.01 20.91
CA ALA A 291 7.02 -13.84 19.50
C ALA A 291 7.86 -12.57 19.24
N ALA A 292 7.53 -11.46 19.91
CA ALA A 292 8.31 -10.23 19.82
C ALA A 292 9.74 -10.40 20.35
N ALA A 293 9.92 -11.06 21.49
CA ALA A 293 11.25 -11.38 22.03
C ALA A 293 12.05 -12.27 21.08
N ALA A 294 11.40 -13.26 20.45
CA ALA A 294 12.03 -14.11 19.43
C ALA A 294 12.47 -13.32 18.19
N LEU A 295 11.64 -12.38 17.72
CA LEU A 295 11.99 -11.48 16.61
C LEU A 295 13.16 -10.56 16.95
N ILE A 296 13.23 -10.03 18.17
CA ILE A 296 14.36 -9.20 18.64
C ILE A 296 15.64 -10.04 18.66
N ARG A 297 15.60 -11.24 19.23
CA ARG A 297 16.75 -12.17 19.25
C ARG A 297 17.23 -12.49 17.85
N ALA A 298 16.30 -12.87 16.96
CA ALA A 298 16.57 -13.18 15.56
C ALA A 298 17.27 -12.05 14.80
N ARG A 299 16.91 -10.78 15.07
CA ARG A 299 17.60 -9.62 14.48
C ARG A 299 19.05 -9.46 14.95
N ILE A 300 19.35 -9.87 16.17
CA ILE A 300 20.70 -9.77 16.75
C ILE A 300 21.56 -10.93 16.26
N THR A 301 21.01 -12.14 16.22
CA THR A 301 21.74 -13.37 15.88
C THR A 301 21.77 -13.69 14.39
N GLY A 302 20.93 -13.03 13.58
CA GLY A 302 20.71 -13.38 12.17
C GLY A 302 19.95 -14.70 11.98
N SER A 303 19.36 -15.27 13.04
CA SER A 303 18.64 -16.54 12.97
C SER A 303 17.17 -16.34 12.57
N VAL A 304 16.52 -17.39 12.10
CA VAL A 304 15.06 -17.40 11.88
C VAL A 304 14.33 -17.81 13.17
N PRO A 305 13.30 -17.06 13.62
CA PRO A 305 12.48 -17.47 14.76
C PRO A 305 11.87 -18.86 14.54
N GLY A 306 11.89 -19.72 15.57
CA GLY A 306 11.44 -21.12 15.44
C GLY A 306 9.95 -21.33 15.13
N PHE A 307 9.11 -20.30 15.24
CA PHE A 307 7.70 -20.37 14.80
C PHE A 307 7.53 -20.08 13.31
N LEU A 308 8.56 -19.57 12.64
CA LEU A 308 8.58 -19.45 11.20
C LEU A 308 9.15 -20.74 10.60
N PRO A 309 8.69 -21.15 9.41
CA PRO A 309 9.32 -22.21 8.67
C PRO A 309 10.81 -21.87 8.47
N GLN A 310 11.69 -22.83 8.75
CA GLN A 310 13.08 -22.76 8.25
C GLN A 310 13.04 -23.03 6.74
N ALA A 311 12.53 -22.07 5.99
CA ALA A 311 12.32 -22.24 4.57
C ALA A 311 13.67 -22.25 3.85
N ARG A 312 13.82 -23.18 2.90
CA ARG A 312 14.95 -23.17 1.95
C ARG A 312 14.92 -21.94 1.03
N ALA A 313 13.72 -21.37 0.79
CA ALA A 313 13.50 -20.13 0.06
C ALA A 313 12.35 -19.31 0.67
N TRP A 314 12.59 -18.00 0.85
CA TRP A 314 11.58 -17.03 1.29
C TRP A 314 10.48 -16.84 0.23
N PRO A 315 9.25 -16.42 0.61
CA PRO A 315 8.18 -16.17 -0.35
C PRO A 315 8.45 -14.90 -1.18
N ASP A 316 7.79 -14.78 -2.34
CA ASP A 316 7.80 -13.56 -3.14
C ASP A 316 6.96 -12.46 -2.47
N MET A 317 5.89 -12.84 -1.76
CA MET A 317 5.03 -11.93 -1.00
C MET A 317 4.66 -12.49 0.37
N VAL A 318 4.61 -11.63 1.38
CA VAL A 318 4.03 -11.93 2.69
C VAL A 318 2.93 -10.94 3.06
N ILE A 319 1.77 -11.46 3.44
CA ILE A 319 0.60 -10.68 3.86
C ILE A 319 0.38 -10.89 5.36
N GLY A 320 0.41 -9.80 6.13
CA GLY A 320 0.23 -9.82 7.58
C GLY A 320 -0.79 -8.79 8.07
N SER A 321 -1.69 -9.19 8.97
CA SER A 321 -2.68 -8.27 9.56
C SER A 321 -2.41 -7.97 11.04
N GLY A 322 -2.60 -6.71 11.42
CA GLY A 322 -2.43 -6.23 12.79
C GLY A 322 -0.96 -6.20 13.26
N TRP A 323 -0.78 -6.02 14.57
CA TRP A 323 0.54 -5.75 15.15
C TRP A 323 1.56 -6.87 14.95
N LEU A 324 1.21 -8.09 15.36
CA LEU A 324 2.15 -9.21 15.27
C LEU A 324 2.41 -9.61 13.81
N GLY A 325 1.35 -9.69 12.99
CA GLY A 325 1.48 -9.98 11.56
C GLY A 325 2.36 -8.97 10.85
N GLY A 326 2.13 -7.67 11.08
CA GLY A 326 2.96 -6.61 10.50
C GLY A 326 4.43 -6.66 10.94
N HIS A 327 4.72 -7.02 12.19
CA HIS A 327 6.10 -7.17 12.67
C HIS A 327 6.82 -8.38 12.09
N VAL A 328 6.12 -9.51 11.96
CA VAL A 328 6.66 -10.73 11.37
C VAL A 328 6.88 -10.56 9.86
N ALA A 329 5.92 -9.94 9.15
CA ALA A 329 6.03 -9.66 7.72
C ALA A 329 7.27 -8.81 7.41
N ARG A 330 7.49 -7.71 8.15
CA ARG A 330 8.71 -6.89 8.02
C ARG A 330 9.99 -7.58 8.47
N PHE A 331 9.91 -8.57 9.35
CA PHE A 331 11.07 -9.40 9.67
C PHE A 331 11.44 -10.26 8.46
N ILE A 332 10.46 -10.91 7.84
CA ILE A 332 10.65 -11.73 6.63
C ILE A 332 11.21 -10.87 5.48
N GLY A 333 10.64 -9.69 5.22
CA GLY A 333 11.17 -8.76 4.21
C GLY A 333 12.66 -8.47 4.39
N ARG A 334 13.08 -8.14 5.62
CA ARG A 334 14.51 -7.89 5.94
C ARG A 334 15.37 -9.14 5.88
N ALA A 335 14.91 -10.27 6.43
CA ALA A 335 15.62 -11.54 6.43
C ALA A 335 15.78 -12.12 5.01
N SER A 336 14.86 -11.77 4.10
CA SER A 336 14.96 -12.11 2.68
C SER A 336 15.97 -11.25 1.91
N GLY A 337 16.49 -10.18 2.50
CA GLY A 337 17.34 -9.21 1.79
C GLY A 337 16.56 -8.32 0.82
N GLY A 338 15.28 -8.04 1.10
CA GLY A 338 14.42 -7.21 0.25
C GLY A 338 13.79 -7.94 -0.95
N ARG A 339 13.90 -9.28 -1.00
CA ARG A 339 13.29 -10.13 -2.05
C ARG A 339 11.79 -10.35 -1.84
N THR A 340 11.34 -10.43 -0.59
CA THR A 340 9.93 -10.61 -0.26
C THR A 340 9.21 -9.26 -0.20
N ARG A 341 8.12 -9.11 -0.96
CA ARG A 341 7.15 -8.01 -0.84
C ARG A 341 6.38 -8.10 0.46
N VAL A 342 6.34 -7.01 1.21
CA VAL A 342 5.64 -6.95 2.49
C VAL A 342 4.32 -6.22 2.31
N VAL A 343 3.21 -6.91 2.62
CA VAL A 343 1.87 -6.31 2.63
C VAL A 343 1.33 -6.37 4.05
N THR A 344 0.98 -5.22 4.61
CA THR A 344 0.45 -5.13 5.99
C THR A 344 -0.96 -4.56 6.02
N LEU A 345 -1.84 -5.19 6.80
CA LEU A 345 -3.25 -4.83 6.90
C LEU A 345 -3.62 -4.25 8.25
N GLY A 346 -4.55 -3.30 8.21
CA GLY A 346 -5.25 -2.75 9.35
C GLY A 346 -4.46 -1.72 10.13
N ARG A 347 -5.13 -1.08 11.09
CA ARG A 347 -4.60 0.06 11.85
C ARG A 347 -3.26 -0.20 12.55
N ARG A 348 -3.00 -1.44 12.97
CA ARG A 348 -1.77 -1.84 13.68
C ARG A 348 -0.79 -2.57 12.78
N GLY A 349 -1.00 -2.56 11.46
CA GLY A 349 -0.11 -3.21 10.49
C GLY A 349 1.30 -2.61 10.46
N GLY A 350 1.49 -1.40 11.00
CA GLY A 350 2.78 -0.70 11.09
C GLY A 350 2.89 0.44 10.07
N PRO A 351 4.02 1.17 10.06
CA PRO A 351 4.25 2.27 9.12
C PRO A 351 4.40 1.75 7.68
N ALA A 352 3.95 2.52 6.69
CA ALA A 352 4.37 2.27 5.31
C ALA A 352 5.79 2.84 5.17
N GLU A 353 6.75 2.01 4.80
CA GLU A 353 8.10 2.46 4.46
C GLU A 353 8.18 2.72 2.95
N GLU A 354 9.01 3.68 2.53
CA GLU A 354 9.12 4.13 1.13
C GLU A 354 9.44 3.01 0.13
N ALA A 355 10.19 1.99 0.56
CA ALA A 355 10.81 1.03 -0.34
C ALA A 355 10.41 -0.44 -0.10
N GLU A 356 9.87 -0.80 1.06
CA GLU A 356 9.73 -2.22 1.45
C GLU A 356 8.27 -2.68 1.62
N ASP A 357 7.36 -1.77 2.01
CA ASP A 357 6.02 -2.16 2.48
C ASP A 357 4.90 -1.50 1.67
N VAL A 358 3.87 -2.27 1.32
CA VAL A 358 2.54 -1.74 1.00
C VAL A 358 1.64 -1.93 2.23
N SER A 359 1.00 -0.86 2.68
CA SER A 359 0.06 -0.93 3.78
C SER A 359 -1.36 -0.70 3.31
N ILE A 360 -2.31 -1.49 3.80
CA ILE A 360 -3.73 -1.31 3.52
C ILE A 360 -4.43 -1.00 4.83
N ALA A 361 -5.08 0.16 4.89
CA ALA A 361 -5.66 0.67 6.12
C ALA A 361 -6.92 1.48 5.82
N CYS A 362 -7.93 1.38 6.66
CA CYS A 362 -9.14 2.15 6.45
C CYS A 362 -8.91 3.65 6.69
N ARG A 363 -9.52 4.50 5.87
CA ARG A 363 -9.41 5.97 5.94
C ARG A 363 -9.74 6.55 7.31
N HIS A 364 -10.72 5.97 8.02
CA HIS A 364 -11.14 6.43 9.35
C HIS A 364 -10.13 6.14 10.47
N TYR A 365 -9.02 5.46 10.16
CA TYR A 365 -7.87 5.32 11.07
C TYR A 365 -6.98 6.56 11.11
N ARG A 366 -7.12 7.48 10.13
CA ARG A 366 -6.41 8.77 10.05
C ARG A 366 -4.89 8.63 10.15
N LEU A 367 -4.35 7.57 9.58
CA LEU A 367 -2.91 7.39 9.48
C LEU A 367 -2.34 8.45 8.52
N VAL A 368 -1.03 8.70 8.62
CA VAL A 368 -0.36 9.63 7.71
C VAL A 368 -0.43 9.09 6.27
N HIS A 369 -0.76 9.98 5.35
CA HIS A 369 -0.77 9.71 3.91
C HIS A 369 0.59 9.17 3.45
N HIS A 370 0.57 8.15 2.61
CA HIS A 370 1.79 7.58 2.03
C HIS A 370 1.48 7.01 0.64
N PRO A 371 2.34 7.21 -0.39
CA PRO A 371 2.12 6.67 -1.74
C PRO A 371 1.98 5.14 -1.79
N ARG A 372 2.56 4.45 -0.80
CA ARG A 372 2.41 2.99 -0.59
C ARG A 372 1.38 2.60 0.46
N ARG A 373 0.44 3.49 0.77
CA ARG A 373 -0.71 3.20 1.63
C ARG A 373 -1.97 3.22 0.77
N ILE A 374 -2.57 2.04 0.62
CA ILE A 374 -3.90 1.90 0.06
C ILE A 374 -4.89 2.24 1.18
N GLU A 375 -5.69 3.27 0.97
CA GLU A 375 -6.75 3.65 1.89
C GLU A 375 -8.09 3.07 1.43
N THR A 376 -8.69 2.23 2.27
CA THR A 376 -9.99 1.62 2.00
C THR A 376 -11.09 2.33 2.79
N LEU A 377 -12.35 2.26 2.34
CA LEU A 377 -13.47 2.71 3.16
C LEU A 377 -13.76 1.68 4.27
N LEU A 378 -13.83 0.39 3.91
CA LEU A 378 -14.07 -0.72 4.82
C LEU A 378 -12.87 -1.70 4.86
N PRO A 379 -12.75 -2.55 5.90
CA PRO A 379 -11.75 -3.62 5.91
C PRO A 379 -11.94 -4.62 4.75
N THR A 380 -10.85 -5.26 4.30
CA THR A 380 -10.81 -6.19 3.15
C THR A 380 -11.39 -7.57 3.47
N ASN A 381 -12.61 -7.64 4.00
CA ASN A 381 -13.30 -8.90 4.32
C ASN A 381 -14.18 -9.31 3.13
N ARG A 382 -13.61 -9.98 2.13
CA ARG A 382 -14.33 -10.47 0.93
C ARG A 382 -14.97 -11.83 1.12
N GLY A 383 -14.38 -12.66 1.98
CA GLY A 383 -14.54 -14.11 2.00
C GLY A 383 -15.96 -14.59 2.25
N VAL A 384 -16.88 -13.68 2.61
CA VAL A 384 -18.29 -14.01 2.69
C VAL A 384 -18.91 -14.20 1.31
N ILE A 385 -18.73 -13.29 0.33
CA ILE A 385 -19.48 -13.34 -0.94
C ILE A 385 -19.26 -14.66 -1.70
N ALA A 386 -18.00 -15.11 -1.79
CA ALA A 386 -17.65 -16.33 -2.51
C ALA A 386 -18.34 -17.58 -1.92
N ASP A 387 -18.53 -17.60 -0.60
CA ASP A 387 -19.15 -18.71 0.12
C ASP A 387 -20.69 -18.59 0.20
N LEU A 388 -21.28 -17.42 -0.12
CA LEU A 388 -22.73 -17.18 -0.01
C LEU A 388 -23.56 -18.13 -0.89
N ALA A 389 -23.07 -18.52 -2.06
CA ALA A 389 -23.80 -19.40 -2.96
C ALA A 389 -24.12 -20.76 -2.30
N ASN A 390 -23.18 -21.27 -1.50
CA ASN A 390 -23.30 -22.55 -0.79
C ASN A 390 -23.83 -22.41 0.63
N ALA A 391 -24.12 -21.19 1.08
CA ALA A 391 -24.61 -20.93 2.42
C ALA A 391 -26.03 -21.50 2.63
N PRO A 392 -26.35 -21.97 3.84
CA PRO A 392 -27.70 -22.39 4.16
C PRO A 392 -28.71 -21.25 3.95
N ALA A 393 -29.94 -21.62 3.60
CA ALA A 393 -31.08 -20.72 3.61
C ALA A 393 -32.28 -21.45 4.20
N THR A 394 -32.40 -21.37 5.50
CA THR A 394 -33.60 -21.85 6.19
C THR A 394 -34.76 -20.95 5.76
N PRO A 395 -35.85 -21.52 5.21
CA PRO A 395 -37.05 -20.76 4.87
C PRO A 395 -37.53 -19.95 6.08
N GLY A 396 -37.93 -18.70 5.88
CA GLY A 396 -38.52 -17.89 6.93
C GLY A 396 -39.78 -18.54 7.50
N LYS A 397 -40.08 -18.32 8.78
CA LYS A 397 -41.27 -18.83 9.47
C LYS A 397 -42.55 -18.12 9.00
N GLY A 398 -42.87 -18.20 7.70
CA GLY A 398 -44.05 -17.59 7.08
C GLY A 398 -43.89 -16.12 6.68
N ALA A 399 -42.80 -15.44 7.09
CA ALA A 399 -42.51 -14.07 6.69
C ALA A 399 -42.02 -13.99 5.23
N LYS A 400 -42.47 -12.96 4.50
CA LYS A 400 -42.02 -12.68 3.12
C LYS A 400 -40.70 -11.92 3.05
N ARG A 401 -40.27 -11.32 4.17
CA ARG A 401 -39.04 -10.52 4.28
C ARG A 401 -38.27 -10.89 5.55
N ARG A 402 -36.95 -10.69 5.53
CA ARG A 402 -36.04 -10.95 6.66
C ARG A 402 -35.17 -9.73 6.95
N LEU A 403 -35.32 -9.17 8.15
CA LEU A 403 -34.44 -8.13 8.70
C LEU A 403 -33.32 -8.79 9.49
N VAL A 404 -32.08 -8.66 9.04
CA VAL A 404 -30.93 -9.27 9.70
C VAL A 404 -30.24 -8.28 10.64
N ALA A 405 -30.10 -8.64 11.91
CA ALA A 405 -29.33 -7.88 12.88
C ALA A 405 -27.95 -8.52 13.11
N LEU A 406 -26.88 -7.87 12.64
CA LEU A 406 -25.50 -8.26 12.94
C LEU A 406 -25.02 -7.49 14.17
N VAL A 407 -25.00 -8.17 15.31
CA VAL A 407 -24.79 -7.55 16.60
C VAL A 407 -23.34 -7.75 17.04
N GLY A 408 -22.58 -6.67 16.95
CA GLY A 408 -21.28 -6.53 17.56
C GLY A 408 -21.40 -6.43 19.08
N GLY A 409 -20.65 -5.51 19.68
CA GLY A 409 -20.78 -5.28 21.11
C GLY A 409 -19.66 -4.44 21.69
N ALA A 410 -19.41 -4.60 22.98
CA ALA A 410 -18.48 -3.75 23.70
C ALA A 410 -17.08 -3.78 23.06
N SER A 411 -16.48 -2.60 22.94
CA SER A 411 -15.11 -2.43 22.47
C SER A 411 -14.36 -1.54 23.45
N ARG A 412 -13.07 -1.29 23.21
CA ARG A 412 -12.33 -0.34 24.06
C ARG A 412 -13.00 1.05 24.07
N SER A 413 -13.58 1.46 22.95
CA SER A 413 -14.13 2.81 22.77
C SER A 413 -15.65 2.89 22.82
N HIS A 414 -16.37 1.77 22.85
CA HIS A 414 -17.85 1.73 22.83
C HIS A 414 -18.40 0.77 23.89
N ALA A 415 -19.53 1.15 24.50
CA ALA A 415 -20.23 0.36 25.50
C ALA A 415 -21.51 -0.21 24.89
N PHE A 416 -21.68 -1.52 25.01
CA PHE A 416 -22.90 -2.22 24.63
C PHE A 416 -23.35 -3.04 25.84
N GLY A 417 -24.36 -2.53 26.55
CA GLY A 417 -24.95 -3.16 27.74
C GLY A 417 -26.46 -3.37 27.58
N PRO A 418 -27.15 -3.89 28.60
CA PRO A 418 -28.58 -4.21 28.56
C PRO A 418 -29.46 -3.08 27.99
N ALA A 419 -29.33 -1.85 28.51
CA ALA A 419 -30.10 -0.70 28.03
C ALA A 419 -29.83 -0.34 26.55
N THR A 420 -28.64 -0.64 26.03
CA THR A 420 -28.34 -0.43 24.59
C THR A 420 -28.94 -1.56 23.75
N ALA A 421 -28.94 -2.79 24.26
CA ALA A 421 -29.58 -3.94 23.64
C ALA A 421 -31.11 -3.80 23.59
N GLU A 422 -31.74 -3.28 24.64
CA GLU A 422 -33.17 -2.97 24.68
C GLU A 422 -33.55 -1.92 23.62
N LYS A 423 -32.74 -0.87 23.49
CA LYS A 423 -32.92 0.14 22.43
C LYS A 423 -32.78 -0.45 21.03
N LEU A 424 -31.80 -1.33 20.83
CA LEU A 424 -31.64 -2.05 19.56
C LEU A 424 -32.87 -2.90 19.27
N ALA A 425 -33.40 -3.65 20.25
CA ALA A 425 -34.61 -4.47 20.09
C ALA A 425 -35.80 -3.62 19.64
N ALA A 426 -36.04 -2.48 20.31
CA ALA A 426 -37.12 -1.57 19.97
C ALA A 426 -37.00 -1.03 18.54
N GLN A 427 -35.79 -0.67 18.09
CA GLN A 427 -35.58 -0.18 16.73
C GLN A 427 -35.68 -1.29 15.67
N LEU A 428 -35.27 -2.52 15.99
CA LEU A 428 -35.48 -3.67 15.11
C LEU A 428 -36.97 -3.93 14.89
N ARG A 429 -37.77 -3.92 15.96
CA ARG A 429 -39.23 -4.05 15.91
C ARG A 429 -39.87 -2.93 15.09
N ALA A 430 -39.47 -1.68 15.33
CA ALA A 430 -39.96 -0.53 14.58
C ALA A 430 -39.71 -0.62 13.06
N LEU A 431 -38.62 -1.29 12.64
CA LEU A 431 -38.33 -1.52 11.22
C LEU A 431 -39.04 -2.75 10.65
N ALA A 432 -39.16 -3.83 11.44
CA ALA A 432 -39.65 -5.12 10.98
C ALA A 432 -41.19 -5.22 10.97
N ASP A 433 -41.85 -4.73 12.03
CA ASP A 433 -43.30 -4.92 12.23
C ASP A 433 -44.15 -4.29 11.09
N PRO A 434 -43.85 -3.08 10.55
CA PRO A 434 -44.66 -2.48 9.47
C PRO A 434 -44.64 -3.24 8.15
N VAL A 435 -43.69 -4.15 7.97
CA VAL A 435 -43.48 -4.93 6.74
C VAL A 435 -43.54 -6.44 7.00
N GLU A 436 -43.99 -6.83 8.21
CA GLU A 436 -44.12 -8.22 8.65
C GLU A 436 -42.85 -9.05 8.40
N ALA A 437 -41.68 -8.45 8.66
CA ALA A 437 -40.40 -9.11 8.44
C ALA A 437 -39.98 -9.99 9.63
N GLU A 438 -39.43 -11.16 9.35
CA GLU A 438 -38.76 -11.99 10.36
C GLU A 438 -37.45 -11.32 10.80
N ILE A 439 -37.19 -11.26 12.10
CA ILE A 439 -35.95 -10.71 12.63
C ILE A 439 -34.95 -11.85 12.82
N PHE A 440 -33.82 -11.80 12.12
CA PHE A 440 -32.75 -12.78 12.22
C PHE A 440 -31.52 -12.15 12.89
N VAL A 441 -31.19 -12.57 14.10
CA VAL A 441 -30.12 -11.98 14.91
C VAL A 441 -28.92 -12.89 14.94
N VAL A 442 -27.73 -12.33 14.67
CA VAL A 442 -26.43 -12.98 14.87
C VAL A 442 -25.61 -12.13 15.84
N THR A 443 -25.31 -12.67 17.02
CA THR A 443 -24.44 -11.99 18.00
C THR A 443 -22.97 -12.36 17.81
N SER A 444 -22.08 -11.61 18.46
CA SER A 444 -20.64 -11.83 18.41
C SER A 444 -20.06 -12.04 19.80
N ARG A 445 -18.80 -12.49 19.87
CA ARG A 445 -18.02 -12.57 21.11
C ARG A 445 -18.03 -11.28 21.94
N ARG A 446 -18.28 -10.13 21.29
CA ARG A 446 -18.27 -8.80 21.92
C ARG A 446 -19.61 -8.41 22.55
N THR A 447 -20.71 -9.07 22.19
CA THR A 447 -22.06 -8.71 22.67
C THR A 447 -22.18 -8.85 24.18
N GLY A 448 -21.63 -9.94 24.74
CA GLY A 448 -21.65 -10.23 26.18
C GLY A 448 -23.00 -10.81 26.65
N ALA A 449 -22.95 -11.68 27.65
CA ALA A 449 -24.11 -12.48 28.07
C ALA A 449 -25.30 -11.64 28.60
N GLU A 450 -25.03 -10.53 29.29
CA GLU A 450 -26.10 -9.66 29.81
C GLU A 450 -26.84 -8.92 28.70
N ALA A 451 -26.12 -8.32 27.77
CA ALA A 451 -26.72 -7.60 26.65
C ALA A 451 -27.42 -8.57 25.68
N GLU A 452 -26.87 -9.78 25.49
CA GLU A 452 -27.53 -10.83 24.70
C GLU A 452 -28.86 -11.26 25.34
N ARG A 453 -28.89 -11.52 26.65
CA ARG A 453 -30.13 -11.85 27.37
C ARG A 453 -31.15 -10.73 27.26
N ALA A 454 -30.74 -9.48 27.45
CA ALA A 454 -31.62 -8.32 27.34
C ALA A 454 -32.18 -8.16 25.91
N LEU A 455 -31.33 -8.34 24.89
CA LEU A 455 -31.74 -8.29 23.48
C LEU A 455 -32.77 -9.37 23.17
N ARG A 456 -32.48 -10.62 23.55
CA ARG A 456 -33.36 -11.77 23.30
C ARG A 456 -34.71 -11.60 24.01
N ALA A 457 -34.69 -11.19 25.29
CA ALA A 457 -35.91 -10.97 26.05
C ALA A 457 -36.77 -9.83 25.48
N SER A 458 -36.13 -8.73 25.05
CA SER A 458 -36.82 -7.55 24.53
C SER A 458 -37.40 -7.76 23.14
N LEU A 459 -36.74 -8.58 22.30
CA LEU A 459 -37.28 -8.91 20.98
C LEU A 459 -38.54 -9.78 21.09
N GLY A 460 -38.52 -10.83 21.91
CA GLY A 460 -39.66 -11.76 22.07
C GLY A 460 -40.20 -12.33 20.76
N GLY A 461 -41.34 -13.00 20.78
CA GLY A 461 -42.07 -13.38 19.55
C GLY A 461 -41.59 -14.65 18.83
N THR A 462 -42.45 -15.21 17.98
CA THR A 462 -42.19 -16.41 17.17
C THR A 462 -41.49 -16.11 15.84
N ASP A 463 -41.52 -14.84 15.44
CA ASP A 463 -40.95 -14.24 14.24
C ASP A 463 -39.48 -13.82 14.39
N VAL A 464 -38.82 -14.32 15.44
CA VAL A 464 -37.40 -14.08 15.71
C VAL A 464 -36.60 -15.37 15.60
N VAL A 465 -35.52 -15.32 14.84
CA VAL A 465 -34.49 -16.35 14.77
C VAL A 465 -33.24 -15.78 15.42
N PHE A 466 -32.78 -16.39 16.52
CA PHE A 466 -31.69 -15.84 17.33
C PHE A 466 -30.50 -16.80 17.41
N HIS A 467 -29.41 -16.43 16.75
CA HIS A 467 -28.13 -17.14 16.81
C HIS A 467 -27.17 -16.43 17.77
N ALA A 468 -27.02 -17.03 18.95
CA ALA A 468 -26.03 -16.60 19.93
C ALA A 468 -24.62 -16.99 19.52
N TYR A 469 -23.63 -16.15 19.84
CA TYR A 469 -22.23 -16.47 19.66
C TYR A 469 -21.82 -17.68 20.53
N SER A 470 -21.07 -18.62 19.94
CA SER A 470 -20.42 -19.72 20.65
C SER A 470 -18.89 -19.63 20.54
N GLU A 471 -18.16 -20.29 21.44
CA GLU A 471 -16.68 -20.22 21.46
C GLU A 471 -16.01 -20.84 20.22
N ASN A 472 -16.65 -21.85 19.63
CA ASN A 472 -16.32 -22.43 18.33
C ASN A 472 -17.46 -22.10 17.36
N PRO A 473 -17.57 -20.84 16.90
CA PRO A 473 -18.69 -20.42 16.09
C PRO A 473 -18.55 -21.05 14.70
N ASP A 474 -19.53 -21.86 14.33
CA ASP A 474 -19.79 -22.14 12.93
C ASP A 474 -20.05 -20.82 12.20
N ARG A 475 -19.50 -20.66 10.99
CA ARG A 475 -19.79 -19.51 10.14
C ARG A 475 -21.16 -19.61 9.46
N ALA A 476 -21.77 -20.79 9.44
CA ALA A 476 -23.04 -21.03 8.78
C ALA A 476 -24.14 -20.02 9.16
N PRO A 477 -24.36 -19.63 10.44
CA PRO A 477 -25.39 -18.64 10.77
C PRO A 477 -25.10 -17.25 10.20
N LEU A 478 -23.83 -16.83 10.17
CA LEU A 478 -23.44 -15.54 9.58
C LEU A 478 -23.61 -15.58 8.06
N LEU A 479 -23.21 -16.68 7.40
CA LEU A 479 -23.37 -16.86 5.96
C LEU A 479 -24.85 -16.92 5.56
N GLU A 480 -25.69 -17.62 6.33
CA GLU A 480 -27.14 -17.64 6.13
C GLU A 480 -27.74 -16.25 6.29
N ALA A 481 -27.38 -15.54 7.36
CA ALA A 481 -27.82 -14.17 7.58
C ALA A 481 -27.45 -13.27 6.39
N LEU A 482 -26.21 -13.37 5.91
CA LEU A 482 -25.71 -12.60 4.78
C LEU A 482 -26.33 -13.03 3.45
N ARG A 483 -26.77 -14.28 3.30
CA ARG A 483 -27.44 -14.81 2.10
C ARG A 483 -28.93 -14.51 2.07
N THR A 484 -29.60 -14.42 3.21
CA THR A 484 -31.08 -14.39 3.27
C THR A 484 -31.69 -13.05 3.65
N ALA A 485 -30.90 -12.05 4.05
CA ALA A 485 -31.41 -10.73 4.39
C ALA A 485 -32.17 -10.06 3.24
N ASP A 486 -33.18 -9.25 3.55
CA ASP A 486 -33.68 -8.20 2.67
C ASP A 486 -33.06 -6.85 3.03
N ALA A 487 -32.77 -6.65 4.32
CA ALA A 487 -32.06 -5.51 4.86
C ALA A 487 -31.25 -5.92 6.10
N PHE A 488 -30.21 -5.14 6.41
CA PHE A 488 -29.39 -5.32 7.58
C PHE A 488 -29.56 -4.18 8.58
N VAL A 489 -29.48 -4.51 9.86
CA VAL A 489 -29.12 -3.59 10.94
C VAL A 489 -27.80 -4.06 11.53
N VAL A 490 -26.80 -3.19 11.53
CA VAL A 490 -25.45 -3.54 12.01
C VAL A 490 -25.05 -2.59 13.11
N THR A 491 -24.49 -3.10 14.21
CA THR A 491 -23.94 -2.22 15.25
C THR A 491 -22.72 -1.48 14.70
N GLY A 492 -22.76 -0.15 14.77
CA GLY A 492 -21.87 0.71 14.00
C GLY A 492 -20.38 0.60 14.36
N GLU A 493 -20.04 0.08 15.54
CA GLU A 493 -18.64 -0.11 15.93
C GLU A 493 -17.99 -1.37 15.32
N SER A 494 -18.76 -2.21 14.64
CA SER A 494 -18.30 -3.44 14.00
C SER A 494 -17.93 -3.24 12.54
N GLU A 495 -16.72 -2.73 12.30
CA GLU A 495 -16.17 -2.46 10.95
C GLU A 495 -16.25 -3.68 10.02
N SER A 496 -15.97 -4.87 10.55
CA SER A 496 -16.04 -6.12 9.77
C SER A 496 -17.47 -6.48 9.36
N MET A 497 -18.45 -6.37 10.26
CA MET A 497 -19.84 -6.69 9.93
C MET A 497 -20.45 -5.66 8.96
N LEU A 498 -20.05 -4.38 9.08
CA LEU A 498 -20.42 -3.36 8.09
C LEU A 498 -19.86 -3.71 6.71
N ALA A 499 -18.62 -4.19 6.65
CA ALA A 499 -18.00 -4.64 5.40
C ALA A 499 -18.75 -5.83 4.79
N GLU A 500 -19.00 -6.86 5.59
CA GLU A 500 -19.70 -8.08 5.17
C GLU A 500 -21.14 -7.79 4.71
N ALA A 501 -21.87 -6.91 5.40
CA ALA A 501 -23.22 -6.51 5.01
C ALA A 501 -23.22 -5.67 3.72
N ALA A 502 -22.35 -4.66 3.62
CA ALA A 502 -22.26 -3.80 2.44
C ALA A 502 -21.85 -4.57 1.17
N ALA A 503 -21.01 -5.59 1.33
CA ALA A 503 -20.58 -6.51 0.27
C ALA A 503 -21.74 -7.27 -0.39
N THR A 504 -22.88 -7.46 0.30
CA THR A 504 -24.07 -8.13 -0.27
C THR A 504 -24.87 -7.27 -1.25
N GLY A 505 -24.61 -5.96 -1.29
CA GLY A 505 -25.43 -5.00 -2.05
C GLY A 505 -26.81 -4.73 -1.44
N ARG A 506 -27.13 -5.26 -0.25
CA ARG A 506 -28.43 -5.00 0.40
C ARG A 506 -28.42 -3.74 1.25
N PRO A 507 -29.58 -3.13 1.51
CA PRO A 507 -29.69 -1.99 2.42
C PRO A 507 -29.09 -2.29 3.80
N VAL A 508 -28.27 -1.37 4.30
CA VAL A 508 -27.64 -1.45 5.63
C VAL A 508 -28.06 -0.24 6.47
N HIS A 509 -28.67 -0.49 7.61
CA HIS A 509 -28.93 0.48 8.67
C HIS A 509 -27.85 0.37 9.74
N ILE A 510 -27.27 1.51 10.14
CA ILE A 510 -26.24 1.58 11.17
C ILE A 510 -26.89 1.90 12.50
N PHE A 511 -26.80 0.97 13.44
CA PHE A 511 -27.19 1.21 14.83
C PHE A 511 -26.04 1.88 15.59
N PRO A 512 -26.17 3.15 16.03
CA PRO A 512 -25.11 3.84 16.75
C PRO A 512 -24.94 3.27 18.16
N VAL A 513 -23.73 2.82 18.50
CA VAL A 513 -23.40 2.33 19.84
C VAL A 513 -22.80 3.46 20.68
N PRO A 514 -23.22 3.65 21.95
CA PRO A 514 -22.66 4.69 22.81
C PRO A 514 -21.15 4.58 23.01
N ARG A 515 -20.46 5.72 23.01
CA ARG A 515 -19.02 5.78 23.30
C ARG A 515 -18.73 5.64 24.79
N ARG A 516 -17.63 4.96 25.10
CA ARG A 516 -17.02 4.99 26.43
C ARG A 516 -16.29 6.31 26.64
N ARG A 517 -16.15 6.72 27.91
CA ARG A 517 -15.29 7.86 28.26
C ARG A 517 -13.85 7.53 27.83
N PRO A 518 -13.14 8.47 27.16
CA PRO A 518 -11.79 8.21 26.67
C PRO A 518 -10.83 8.01 27.83
N ASP A 519 -10.07 6.92 27.77
CA ASP A 519 -9.02 6.60 28.72
C ASP A 519 -7.80 7.56 28.55
N PRO A 520 -6.83 7.58 29.49
CA PRO A 520 -5.65 8.45 29.35
C PRO A 520 -4.85 8.23 28.07
N ILE A 521 -4.81 7.00 27.55
CA ILE A 521 -4.11 6.66 26.30
C ILE A 521 -4.86 7.27 25.11
N ASP A 522 -6.19 7.24 25.11
CA ASP A 522 -7.03 7.89 24.11
C ASP A 522 -6.84 9.40 24.11
N ARG A 523 -6.77 10.02 25.30
CA ARG A 523 -6.55 11.46 25.44
C ARG A 523 -5.17 11.86 24.92
N LEU A 524 -4.14 11.08 25.26
CA LEU A 524 -2.79 11.31 24.76
C LEU A 524 -2.72 11.14 23.24
N SER A 525 -3.27 10.04 22.70
CA SER A 525 -3.35 9.79 21.27
C SER A 525 -4.06 10.92 20.53
N ALA A 526 -5.20 11.40 21.05
CA ALA A 526 -5.94 12.51 20.47
C ALA A 526 -5.15 13.83 20.56
N TRP A 527 -4.38 14.05 21.62
CA TRP A 527 -3.51 15.22 21.74
C TRP A 527 -2.37 15.18 20.72
N VAL A 528 -1.71 14.02 20.56
CA VAL A 528 -0.66 13.82 19.55
C VAL A 528 -1.21 14.02 18.14
N GLU A 529 -2.38 13.44 17.83
CA GLU A 529 -3.07 13.65 16.55
C GLU A 529 -3.36 15.13 16.29
N ARG A 530 -3.97 15.83 17.25
CA ARG A 530 -4.25 17.27 17.11
C ARG A 530 -2.97 18.05 16.87
N ARG A 531 -1.91 17.79 17.63
CA ARG A 531 -0.64 18.50 17.45
C ARG A 531 0.00 18.17 16.09
N ALA A 532 -0.09 16.94 15.63
CA ALA A 532 0.42 16.55 14.32
C ALA A 532 -0.33 17.23 13.16
N LEU A 533 -1.66 17.33 13.25
CA LEU A 533 -2.51 17.78 12.15
C LEU A 533 -2.81 19.28 12.15
N THR A 534 -2.67 19.99 13.27
CA THR A 534 -2.95 21.43 13.32
C THR A 534 -1.79 22.21 12.66
N PRO A 535 -2.03 22.88 11.51
CA PRO A 535 -1.01 23.71 10.87
C PRO A 535 -0.69 24.91 11.76
N VAL A 536 0.59 25.20 11.93
CA VAL A 536 1.03 26.44 12.58
C VAL A 536 1.14 27.50 11.51
N ILE A 537 0.33 28.55 11.62
CA ILE A 537 0.30 29.62 10.63
C ILE A 537 1.31 30.71 11.04
N ASN A 538 2.05 31.27 10.07
CA ASN A 538 2.94 32.40 10.31
C ASN A 538 2.17 33.74 10.34
N ARG A 539 2.87 34.84 10.63
CA ARG A 539 2.26 36.18 10.64
C ARG A 539 1.67 36.61 9.29
N ARG A 540 2.05 35.96 8.20
CA ARG A 540 1.59 36.23 6.82
C ARG A 540 0.43 35.31 6.40
N GLY A 541 -0.13 34.51 7.32
CA GLY A 541 -1.23 33.62 7.01
C GLY A 541 -0.83 32.31 6.32
N THR A 542 0.47 32.02 6.14
CA THR A 542 0.91 30.78 5.47
C THR A 542 1.32 29.69 6.47
N PRO A 543 1.04 28.41 6.17
CA PRO A 543 1.48 27.29 7.00
C PRO A 543 3.01 27.26 7.11
N LYS A 544 3.52 27.18 8.33
CA LYS A 544 4.94 26.92 8.59
C LYS A 544 5.29 25.46 8.31
N PRO A 545 6.53 25.16 7.91
CA PRO A 545 7.06 23.81 7.96
C PRO A 545 6.84 23.16 9.34
N GLN A 546 6.79 21.83 9.36
CA GLN A 546 6.67 21.08 10.60
C GLN A 546 7.91 21.30 11.47
N GLU A 547 7.73 21.83 12.67
CA GLU A 547 8.82 22.14 13.61
C GLU A 547 8.49 21.67 15.03
N GLY A 548 9.54 21.47 15.84
CA GLY A 548 9.44 21.16 17.26
C GLY A 548 8.49 19.99 17.57
N ILE A 549 7.55 20.23 18.48
CA ILE A 549 6.61 19.20 18.93
C ILE A 549 5.65 18.73 17.81
N ASN A 550 5.33 19.55 16.81
CA ASN A 550 4.50 19.11 15.67
C ASN A 550 5.21 18.06 14.85
N TYR A 551 6.49 18.29 14.56
CA TYR A 551 7.32 17.34 13.85
C TYR A 551 7.43 16.02 14.63
N ILE A 552 7.69 16.10 15.94
CA ILE A 552 7.75 14.92 16.82
C ILE A 552 6.43 14.16 16.80
N CYS A 553 5.29 14.83 16.98
CA CYS A 553 3.97 14.21 16.96
C CYS A 553 3.66 13.56 15.59
N ASN A 554 4.00 14.22 14.48
CA ASN A 554 3.86 13.64 13.14
C ASN A 554 4.72 12.37 12.99
N ARG A 555 5.99 12.41 13.39
CA ARG A 555 6.90 11.25 13.33
C ARG A 555 6.44 10.09 14.23
N LEU A 556 5.84 10.39 15.39
CA LEU A 556 5.27 9.36 16.27
C LEU A 556 4.10 8.62 15.59
N ILE A 557 3.25 9.34 14.84
CA ILE A 557 2.15 8.75 14.08
C ILE A 557 2.65 8.00 12.86
N GLU A 558 3.51 8.64 12.07
CA GLU A 558 4.09 8.07 10.85
C GLU A 558 4.80 6.75 11.15
N ARG A 559 5.57 6.67 12.24
CA ARG A 559 6.26 5.45 12.68
C ARG A 559 5.35 4.42 13.37
N GLY A 560 4.06 4.73 13.55
CA GLY A 560 3.11 3.85 14.24
C GLY A 560 3.35 3.69 15.73
N ILE A 561 4.17 4.56 16.36
CA ILE A 561 4.42 4.57 17.81
C ILE A 561 3.16 5.02 18.55
N VAL A 562 2.51 6.07 18.03
CA VAL A 562 1.21 6.55 18.50
C VAL A 562 0.21 6.39 17.37
N LEU A 563 -0.90 5.72 17.63
CA LEU A 563 -1.95 5.54 16.62
C LEU A 563 -3.08 6.54 16.91
N PRO A 564 -3.51 7.37 15.94
CA PRO A 564 -4.60 8.34 16.08
C PRO A 564 -5.90 7.69 16.55
N PRO A 565 -6.82 8.36 17.25
CA PRO A 565 -8.08 7.74 17.69
C PRO A 565 -8.91 7.18 16.52
N ARG A 566 -9.63 6.08 16.75
CA ARG A 566 -10.54 5.49 15.76
C ARG A 566 -11.76 6.43 15.66
N ARG A 567 -12.04 6.99 14.49
CA ARG A 567 -13.22 7.83 14.26
C ARG A 567 -14.29 7.03 13.51
N VAL A 568 -14.97 6.17 14.25
CA VAL A 568 -16.01 5.30 13.70
C VAL A 568 -17.17 6.12 13.12
N GLU A 569 -17.39 7.32 13.65
CA GLU A 569 -18.38 8.27 13.14
C GLU A 569 -18.04 8.73 11.71
N ALA A 570 -16.75 8.98 11.43
CA ALA A 570 -16.30 9.32 10.08
C ALA A 570 -16.49 8.15 9.09
N LEU A 571 -16.39 6.90 9.58
CA LEU A 571 -16.77 5.73 8.80
C LEU A 571 -18.27 5.75 8.49
N HIS A 572 -19.13 6.02 9.48
CA HIS A 572 -20.59 6.06 9.29
C HIS A 572 -21.01 7.16 8.31
N GLU A 573 -20.51 8.37 8.52
CA GLU A 573 -20.78 9.52 7.64
C GLU A 573 -20.40 9.18 6.20
N ALA A 574 -19.25 8.56 6.00
CA ALA A 574 -18.78 8.27 4.67
C ALA A 574 -19.50 7.08 4.01
N LEU A 575 -19.96 6.08 4.79
CA LEU A 575 -20.87 5.05 4.29
C LEU A 575 -22.23 5.63 3.89
N ILE A 576 -22.74 6.61 4.63
CA ILE A 576 -24.02 7.27 4.32
C ILE A 576 -23.87 8.18 3.09
N ALA A 577 -22.79 8.97 3.01
CA ALA A 577 -22.51 9.87 1.90
C ALA A 577 -22.36 9.11 0.57
N GLU A 578 -21.75 7.93 0.59
CA GLU A 578 -21.61 7.07 -0.59
C GLU A 578 -22.84 6.19 -0.82
N GLY A 579 -23.92 6.39 -0.05
CA GLY A 579 -25.18 5.69 -0.21
C GLY A 579 -25.11 4.19 0.14
N LEU A 580 -24.06 3.72 0.83
CA LEU A 580 -23.86 2.32 1.22
C LEU A 580 -24.63 1.96 2.49
N ALA A 581 -24.91 2.93 3.35
CA ALA A 581 -25.69 2.74 4.57
C ALA A 581 -26.63 3.91 4.87
N THR A 582 -27.51 3.74 5.84
CA THR A 582 -28.36 4.80 6.41
C THR A 582 -28.34 4.74 7.93
N GLY A 583 -28.79 5.80 8.59
CA GLY A 583 -29.10 5.74 10.02
C GLY A 583 -30.29 4.80 10.32
N MET A 584 -30.68 4.76 11.59
CA MET A 584 -31.86 4.01 12.05
C MET A 584 -33.18 4.74 11.76
N GLU A 585 -33.12 5.97 11.25
CA GLU A 585 -34.30 6.78 10.92
C GLU A 585 -34.96 6.28 9.61
N GLY A 586 -36.29 6.29 9.59
CA GLY A 586 -37.09 6.00 8.39
C GLY A 586 -37.45 4.52 8.21
N PRO A 587 -38.16 4.18 7.12
CA PRO A 587 -38.65 2.82 6.89
C PRO A 587 -37.53 1.87 6.45
N MET A 588 -37.78 0.56 6.61
CA MET A 588 -36.91 -0.48 6.06
C MET A 588 -36.83 -0.33 4.54
N ARG A 589 -35.61 -0.11 4.02
CA ARG A 589 -35.37 0.01 2.59
C ARG A 589 -35.32 -1.39 1.95
N SER A 590 -35.76 -1.49 0.70
CA SER A 590 -35.75 -2.74 -0.09
C SER A 590 -34.92 -2.68 -1.36
N ASN A 591 -34.39 -1.51 -1.73
CA ASN A 591 -33.69 -1.35 -3.00
C ASN A 591 -32.25 -1.85 -2.87
N ALA A 592 -31.92 -2.89 -3.66
CA ALA A 592 -30.55 -3.35 -3.83
C ALA A 592 -29.65 -2.23 -4.38
N ARG A 593 -28.38 -2.29 -4.02
CA ARG A 593 -27.32 -1.35 -4.36
C ARG A 593 -26.19 -2.12 -5.03
N PRO A 594 -25.35 -1.45 -5.84
CA PRO A 594 -24.12 -2.07 -6.33
C PRO A 594 -23.32 -2.63 -5.15
N PRO A 595 -22.95 -3.92 -5.16
CA PRO A 595 -22.12 -4.48 -4.11
C PRO A 595 -20.76 -3.78 -4.13
N ARG A 596 -20.19 -3.57 -2.95
CA ARG A 596 -18.85 -2.98 -2.82
C ARG A 596 -17.85 -4.04 -2.40
N ASP A 597 -16.87 -4.29 -3.27
CA ASP A 597 -15.79 -5.24 -3.02
C ASP A 597 -14.46 -4.50 -2.80
N GLU A 598 -14.32 -3.93 -1.60
CA GLU A 598 -13.08 -3.26 -1.16
C GLU A 598 -11.85 -4.14 -1.30
N CYS A 599 -12.01 -5.46 -1.21
CA CYS A 599 -10.90 -6.38 -1.28
C CYS A 599 -10.41 -6.55 -2.73
N ALA A 600 -11.32 -6.66 -3.69
CA ALA A 600 -10.97 -6.66 -5.11
C ALA A 600 -10.29 -5.36 -5.53
N GLU A 601 -10.84 -4.21 -5.11
CA GLU A 601 -10.26 -2.90 -5.39
C GLU A 601 -8.86 -2.76 -4.75
N ALA A 602 -8.70 -3.16 -3.49
CA ALA A 602 -7.41 -3.13 -2.80
C ALA A 602 -6.39 -4.09 -3.42
N ALA A 603 -6.82 -5.27 -3.90
CA ALA A 603 -5.95 -6.22 -4.60
C ALA A 603 -5.48 -5.64 -5.94
N ALA A 604 -6.38 -5.05 -6.73
CA ALA A 604 -6.01 -4.41 -8.00
C ALA A 604 -5.03 -3.25 -7.80
N GLN A 605 -5.28 -2.38 -6.81
CA GLN A 605 -4.35 -1.30 -6.47
C GLN A 605 -2.99 -1.83 -5.97
N LEU A 606 -2.99 -2.92 -5.19
CA LEU A 606 -1.77 -3.56 -4.73
C LEU A 606 -0.93 -4.08 -5.91
N LEU A 607 -1.56 -4.78 -6.86
CA LEU A 607 -0.87 -5.30 -8.04
C LEU A 607 -0.32 -4.18 -8.91
N HIS A 608 -1.09 -3.11 -9.10
CA HIS A 608 -0.65 -1.91 -9.80
C HIS A 608 0.58 -1.26 -9.11
N LEU A 609 0.54 -1.08 -7.79
CA LEU A 609 1.67 -0.53 -7.02
C LEU A 609 2.93 -1.40 -7.05
N LEU A 610 2.75 -2.72 -7.20
CA LEU A 610 3.86 -3.68 -7.29
C LEU A 610 4.39 -3.86 -8.73
N GLY A 611 3.63 -3.43 -9.74
CA GLY A 611 3.91 -3.73 -11.15
C GLY A 611 3.80 -5.22 -11.47
N TRP A 612 2.91 -5.95 -10.76
CA TRP A 612 2.72 -7.40 -10.94
C TRP A 612 1.46 -7.67 -11.76
N PRO A 613 1.45 -8.72 -12.60
CA PRO A 613 0.28 -9.04 -13.41
C PRO A 613 -0.92 -9.34 -12.51
N GLY A 614 -2.10 -8.83 -12.89
CA GLY A 614 -3.36 -9.30 -12.34
C GLY A 614 -3.64 -10.73 -12.76
N PRO A 615 -4.42 -11.52 -11.99
CA PRO A 615 -5.11 -12.65 -12.60
C PRO A 615 -5.93 -12.10 -13.78
N GLU A 616 -5.76 -12.69 -14.97
CA GLU A 616 -6.39 -12.23 -16.21
C GLU A 616 -7.84 -11.83 -15.96
N SER A 617 -8.15 -10.55 -16.13
CA SER A 617 -9.52 -10.15 -16.39
C SER A 617 -9.85 -10.66 -17.79
N PRO A 618 -10.93 -11.43 -18.02
CA PRO A 618 -11.28 -11.95 -19.35
C PRO A 618 -11.57 -10.88 -20.43
N ALA A 619 -11.29 -9.60 -20.18
CA ALA A 619 -11.77 -8.47 -20.98
C ALA A 619 -10.67 -7.58 -21.59
N GLU A 620 -9.37 -7.82 -21.35
CA GLU A 620 -8.30 -6.99 -21.93
C GLU A 620 -7.71 -7.51 -23.25
N ALA A 621 -8.18 -8.66 -23.75
CA ALA A 621 -7.79 -9.19 -25.06
C ALA A 621 -8.44 -8.45 -26.26
N GLU A 622 -9.36 -7.51 -26.02
CA GLU A 622 -10.04 -6.74 -27.07
C GLU A 622 -10.00 -5.24 -26.78
N ARG A 623 -8.82 -4.60 -26.92
CA ARG A 623 -8.78 -3.17 -27.26
C ARG A 623 -8.35 -3.05 -28.73
N PRO A 624 -9.16 -2.42 -29.59
CA PRO A 624 -8.76 -2.21 -30.98
C PRO A 624 -7.56 -1.26 -31.02
N GLU A 625 -6.56 -1.60 -31.85
CA GLU A 625 -5.41 -0.75 -32.12
C GLU A 625 -5.84 0.69 -32.44
N PRO A 626 -5.09 1.71 -31.99
CA PRO A 626 -5.37 3.09 -32.36
C PRO A 626 -5.22 3.23 -33.87
N ARG A 627 -6.34 3.48 -34.56
CA ARG A 627 -6.34 3.87 -35.97
C ARG A 627 -5.41 5.07 -36.13
N ARG A 628 -4.30 4.86 -36.85
CA ARG A 628 -3.48 5.95 -37.37
C ARG A 628 -4.39 6.89 -38.15
N ALA A 629 -4.51 8.13 -37.69
CA ALA A 629 -5.11 9.19 -38.46
C ALA A 629 -4.24 9.39 -39.71
N ALA A 630 -4.80 9.11 -40.89
CA ALA A 630 -4.25 9.58 -42.15
C ALA A 630 -4.54 11.09 -42.23
N GLY A 631 -3.47 11.87 -42.26
CA GLY A 631 -3.45 13.30 -42.57
C GLY A 631 -2.18 13.58 -43.33
#